data_AF-A0A212C7G6-F1
#
_entry.id   AF-A0A212C7G6-F1
#
_cell.length_a   1.000
_cell.length_b   1.000
_cell.length_c   1.000
_cell.angle_alpha   90.00
_cell.angle_beta   90.00
_cell.angle_gamma   90.00
#
_symmetry.space_group_name_H-M   'P 1'
#
loop_
_entity.id
_entity.type
_entity.pdbx_description
1 polymer ?
#
loop_
_entity_poly.entity_id
_entity_poly.type
_entity_poly.pdbx_seq_one_letter_code
_entity_poly.pdbx_strand_id
1 'polypeptide(L)'
;MAFLLQVYAPLPGRADAFHRCLFLFCCRTPPCCCGLRVFRNQLPRRNDFYSYEPPSEDPPSETGESVYLQLKSGAHLCRVCGCSGPKRCSRCHKAHYCSKEHQSLDWQLGHKQACAQTDNLDSTVPDHNFLFPEFEIVIETEDEIMPEVVERDDESEIIGSMGEAHEEELESMAKLESKEDKIFQKFKTKISLEPEQILRYGRGIAPLWISGKNIPQEKDIPVCPCGAKRLFEFQVMPQLLNYLKADRLGRSVDWGVLAVFTCAESSKR
;
A
#
# COMPACT_ATOMS: atom_id res chain seq x y z
N MET A 1 8.47 -6.52 8.91
CA MET A 1 7.55 -5.66 8.13
C MET A 1 6.61 -6.58 7.39
N ALA A 2 5.33 -6.28 7.34
CA ALA A 2 4.32 -7.01 6.58
C ALA A 2 4.23 -6.44 5.17
N PHE A 3 4.04 -7.30 4.17
CA PHE A 3 3.73 -6.89 2.80
C PHE A 3 2.32 -6.30 2.79
N LEU A 4 2.16 -5.09 2.24
CA LEU A 4 0.88 -4.37 2.22
C LEU A 4 0.21 -4.46 0.84
N LEU A 5 0.94 -4.11 -0.23
CA LEU A 5 0.40 -4.16 -1.59
C LEU A 5 1.53 -4.21 -2.63
N GLN A 6 1.18 -4.67 -3.82
CA GLN A 6 2.00 -4.64 -5.04
C GLN A 6 1.23 -3.90 -6.13
N VAL A 7 1.91 -3.00 -6.83
CA VAL A 7 1.36 -2.28 -8.00
C VAL A 7 2.22 -2.60 -9.21
N TYR A 8 1.61 -3.10 -10.28
CA TYR A 8 2.22 -3.21 -11.59
C TYR A 8 2.15 -1.85 -12.29
N ALA A 9 3.31 -1.24 -12.53
CA ALA A 9 3.43 0.15 -12.99
C ALA A 9 4.50 0.26 -14.10
N PRO A 10 4.22 -0.31 -15.29
CA PRO A 10 5.13 -0.28 -16.44
C PRO A 10 5.35 1.17 -16.91
N LEU A 11 6.51 1.43 -17.52
CA LEU A 11 6.80 2.72 -18.13
C LEU A 11 6.82 2.59 -19.67
N PRO A 12 5.82 3.13 -20.38
CA PRO A 12 5.83 3.19 -21.84
C PRO A 12 7.12 3.86 -22.35
N GLY A 13 7.73 3.29 -23.39
CA GLY A 13 8.99 3.78 -23.96
C GLY A 13 10.26 3.35 -23.21
N ARG A 14 10.15 2.63 -22.08
CA ARG A 14 11.30 2.08 -21.33
C ARG A 14 11.30 0.56 -21.38
N ALA A 15 12.07 0.01 -22.32
CA ALA A 15 12.17 -1.44 -22.53
C ALA A 15 12.63 -2.22 -21.29
N ASP A 16 13.38 -1.57 -20.40
CA ASP A 16 13.92 -2.15 -19.17
C ASP A 16 12.96 -2.07 -17.97
N ALA A 17 11.82 -1.40 -18.14
CA ALA A 17 10.79 -1.19 -17.13
C ALA A 17 9.43 -1.75 -17.60
N PHE A 18 9.46 -2.81 -18.41
CA PHE A 18 8.25 -3.50 -18.86
C PHE A 18 7.56 -4.17 -17.67
N HIS A 19 8.27 -5.04 -16.92
CA HIS A 19 7.77 -5.60 -15.67
C HIS A 19 8.24 -4.77 -14.48
N ARG A 20 7.76 -3.52 -14.39
CA ARG A 20 8.06 -2.64 -13.27
C ARG A 20 6.99 -2.78 -12.20
N CYS A 21 7.40 -3.25 -11.02
CA CYS A 21 6.53 -3.46 -9.87
C CYS A 21 7.01 -2.64 -8.67
N LEU A 22 6.05 -2.08 -7.94
CA LEU A 22 6.28 -1.37 -6.68
C LEU A 22 5.65 -2.17 -5.55
N PHE A 23 6.44 -2.46 -4.53
CA PHE A 23 6.04 -3.26 -3.37
C PHE A 23 6.08 -2.38 -2.14
N LEU A 24 4.95 -2.24 -1.45
CA LEU A 24 4.83 -1.47 -0.23
C LEU A 24 4.77 -2.42 0.97
N PHE A 25 5.56 -2.11 1.99
CA PHE A 25 5.61 -2.86 3.24
C PHE A 25 5.36 -1.92 4.41
N CYS A 26 4.63 -2.38 5.42
CA CYS A 26 4.37 -1.62 6.63
C CYS A 26 4.81 -2.38 7.90
N CYS A 27 5.02 -1.67 9.00
CA CYS A 27 5.24 -2.27 10.30
C CYS A 27 3.90 -2.38 11.03
N ARG A 28 3.57 -3.58 11.54
CA ARG A 28 2.35 -3.82 12.32
C ARG A 28 2.51 -3.58 13.82
N THR A 29 3.70 -3.19 14.28
CA THR A 29 4.00 -3.03 15.72
C THR A 29 4.10 -1.54 16.07
N PRO A 30 3.16 -0.99 16.85
CA PRO A 30 3.34 0.35 17.44
C PRO A 30 4.50 0.33 18.44
N PRO A 31 5.22 1.45 18.64
CA PRO A 31 5.01 2.80 18.12
C PRO A 31 5.89 3.10 16.88
N CYS A 32 6.07 2.14 15.97
CA CYS A 32 6.98 2.26 14.83
C CYS A 32 6.55 3.36 13.83
N CYS A 33 6.90 4.61 14.10
CA CYS A 33 6.77 5.75 13.19
C CYS A 33 7.68 5.66 11.94
N CYS A 34 8.60 4.70 11.89
CA CYS A 34 9.52 4.45 10.77
C CYS A 34 9.02 3.38 9.77
N GLY A 35 7.72 3.06 9.82
CA GLY A 35 7.23 1.72 9.47
C GLY A 35 6.96 1.43 8.00
N LEU A 36 7.06 2.37 7.08
CA LEU A 36 6.74 2.14 5.67
C LEU A 36 7.99 2.06 4.80
N ARG A 37 8.04 1.06 3.92
CA ARG A 37 9.11 0.92 2.92
C ARG A 37 8.51 0.57 1.57
N VAL A 38 8.99 1.26 0.55
CA VAL A 38 8.67 0.98 -0.85
C VAL A 38 9.91 0.41 -1.51
N PHE A 39 9.75 -0.74 -2.15
CA PHE A 39 10.76 -1.33 -3.01
C PHE A 39 10.27 -1.30 -4.45
N ARG A 40 11.19 -1.07 -5.37
CA ARG A 40 10.91 -1.12 -6.81
C ARG A 40 11.72 -2.25 -7.41
N ASN A 41 11.06 -3.10 -8.17
CA ASN A 41 11.71 -4.03 -9.10
C ASN A 41 11.34 -3.63 -10.53
N GLN A 42 12.26 -3.80 -11.47
CA GLN A 42 11.96 -3.62 -12.88
C GLN A 42 12.75 -4.61 -13.71
N LEU A 43 12.06 -5.29 -14.62
CA LEU A 43 12.65 -6.23 -15.56
C LEU A 43 12.24 -5.87 -16.99
N PRO A 44 13.10 -6.14 -17.99
CA PRO A 44 12.72 -6.04 -19.38
C PRO A 44 11.69 -7.11 -19.75
N ARG A 45 10.98 -6.91 -20.86
CA ARG A 45 9.96 -7.87 -21.34
C ARG A 45 10.52 -9.28 -21.50
N ARG A 46 11.68 -9.41 -22.15
CA ARG A 46 12.40 -10.68 -22.23
C ARG A 46 13.28 -10.82 -21.00
N ASN A 47 12.95 -11.76 -20.13
CA ASN A 47 13.69 -12.05 -18.90
C ASN A 47 13.52 -13.54 -18.54
N ASP A 48 14.22 -14.00 -17.49
CA ASP A 48 14.24 -15.42 -17.10
C ASP A 48 13.06 -15.82 -16.18
N PHE A 49 12.24 -14.86 -15.73
CA PHE A 49 11.19 -15.06 -14.74
C PHE A 49 9.78 -15.11 -15.33
N TYR A 50 9.53 -14.34 -16.39
CA TYR A 50 8.23 -14.21 -17.03
C TYR A 50 8.29 -14.71 -18.48
N SER A 51 7.21 -15.37 -18.92
CA SER A 51 7.01 -15.68 -20.33
C SER A 51 6.96 -14.39 -21.15
N TYR A 52 7.50 -14.44 -22.37
CA TYR A 52 7.44 -13.32 -23.30
C TYR A 52 6.00 -13.07 -23.82
N GLU A 53 5.24 -14.15 -23.94
CA GLU A 53 3.84 -14.16 -24.35
C GLU A 53 2.95 -14.17 -23.11
N PRO A 54 1.88 -13.35 -23.10
CA PRO A 54 0.96 -13.31 -21.97
C PRO A 54 0.26 -14.67 -21.81
N PRO A 55 -0.12 -15.05 -20.59
CA PRO A 55 -0.98 -16.21 -20.37
C PRO A 55 -2.33 -16.00 -21.07
N SER A 56 -2.99 -17.11 -21.44
CA SER A 56 -4.35 -17.09 -21.98
C SER A 56 -5.33 -16.52 -20.96
N GLU A 57 -6.25 -15.66 -21.40
CA GLU A 57 -7.36 -15.16 -20.59
C GLU A 57 -8.49 -16.19 -20.46
N ASP A 58 -8.55 -17.16 -21.38
CA ASP A 58 -9.50 -18.26 -21.28
C ASP A 58 -9.17 -19.13 -20.06
N PRO A 59 -10.18 -19.47 -19.22
CA PRO A 59 -9.95 -20.34 -18.08
C PRO A 59 -9.40 -21.69 -18.57
N PRO A 60 -8.39 -22.26 -17.89
CA PRO A 60 -7.92 -23.58 -18.24
C PRO A 60 -9.10 -24.55 -18.20
N SER A 61 -9.28 -25.33 -19.27
CA SER A 61 -10.19 -26.48 -19.27
C SER A 61 -9.94 -27.28 -18.01
N GLU A 62 -10.98 -27.59 -17.22
CA GLU A 62 -10.96 -28.23 -15.89
C GLU A 62 -9.96 -29.39 -15.72
N THR A 63 -8.67 -29.11 -15.76
CA THR A 63 -7.63 -29.92 -15.16
C THR A 63 -7.67 -29.47 -13.72
N GLY A 64 -8.16 -30.33 -12.81
CA GLY A 64 -8.33 -30.06 -11.38
C GLY A 64 -7.05 -29.70 -10.60
N GLU A 65 -6.04 -29.17 -11.27
CA GLU A 65 -4.92 -28.46 -10.68
C GLU A 65 -5.38 -27.06 -10.27
N SER A 66 -5.67 -26.92 -8.98
CA SER A 66 -5.81 -25.63 -8.31
C SER A 66 -4.69 -24.69 -8.78
N VAL A 67 -5.06 -23.50 -9.28
CA VAL A 67 -4.11 -22.41 -9.50
C VAL A 67 -3.52 -22.09 -8.13
N TYR A 68 -2.34 -22.61 -7.83
CA TYR A 68 -1.65 -22.33 -6.58
C TYR A 68 -1.23 -20.85 -6.60
N LEU A 69 -2.15 -19.97 -6.16
CA LEU A 69 -1.93 -18.53 -5.92
C LEU A 69 -0.83 -18.28 -4.89
N GLN A 70 -0.49 -19.31 -4.12
CA GLN A 70 0.65 -19.29 -3.23
C GLN A 70 1.94 -19.33 -4.06
N LEU A 71 2.63 -18.19 -4.12
CA LEU A 71 4.04 -18.14 -4.49
C LEU A 71 4.75 -19.26 -3.72
N LYS A 72 5.28 -20.26 -4.44
CA LYS A 72 6.22 -21.26 -3.88
C LYS A 72 7.52 -20.53 -3.57
N SER A 73 7.47 -19.64 -2.58
CA SER A 73 8.62 -18.92 -2.07
C SER A 73 9.60 -19.99 -1.62
N GLY A 74 10.82 -19.98 -2.17
CA GLY A 74 11.90 -20.81 -1.65
C GLY A 74 12.24 -20.50 -0.18
N ALA A 75 11.66 -19.44 0.39
CA ALA A 75 11.79 -19.08 1.79
C ALA A 75 10.67 -19.68 2.63
N HIS A 76 11.07 -20.56 3.56
CA HIS A 76 10.18 -21.04 4.60
C HIS A 76 9.84 -19.94 5.60
N LEU A 77 8.55 -19.76 5.90
CA LEU A 77 8.03 -18.74 6.81
C LEU A 77 7.60 -19.35 8.15
N CYS A 78 7.75 -18.58 9.22
CA CYS A 78 7.37 -18.95 10.57
C CYS A 78 5.84 -19.02 10.68
N ARG A 79 5.32 -20.16 11.17
CA ARG A 79 3.87 -20.39 11.28
C ARG A 79 3.11 -19.49 12.26
N VAL A 80 3.82 -18.73 13.09
CA VAL A 80 3.22 -17.85 14.09
C VAL A 80 3.25 -16.40 13.63
N CYS A 81 4.38 -15.96 13.09
CA CYS A 81 4.63 -14.54 12.80
C CYS A 81 4.93 -14.23 11.33
N GLY A 82 4.97 -15.21 10.43
CA GLY A 82 5.24 -14.99 9.01
C GLY A 82 6.67 -14.53 8.66
N CYS A 83 7.56 -14.30 9.64
CA CYS A 83 8.98 -14.00 9.39
C CYS A 83 9.75 -15.23 8.86
N SER A 84 11.01 -15.07 8.43
CA SER A 84 11.86 -16.20 8.04
C SER A 84 11.88 -17.31 9.10
N GLY A 85 11.57 -18.54 8.69
CA GLY A 85 11.43 -19.72 9.54
C GLY A 85 12.48 -20.80 9.23
N PRO A 86 13.76 -20.59 9.58
CA PRO A 86 14.82 -21.55 9.28
C PRO A 86 14.68 -22.87 10.06
N LYS A 87 13.93 -22.90 11.17
CA LYS A 87 13.76 -24.09 12.01
C LYS A 87 12.52 -24.84 11.59
N ARG A 88 12.64 -26.14 11.30
CA ARG A 88 11.50 -27.01 11.00
C ARG A 88 11.07 -27.83 12.21
N CYS A 89 9.78 -28.13 12.31
CA CYS A 89 9.28 -29.11 13.28
C CYS A 89 9.97 -30.45 13.03
N SER A 90 10.54 -31.04 14.08
CA SER A 90 11.26 -32.31 13.99
C SER A 90 10.35 -33.51 13.73
N ARG A 91 9.03 -33.36 13.95
CA ARG A 91 8.07 -34.46 13.80
C ARG A 91 7.45 -34.51 12.40
N CYS A 92 6.89 -33.40 11.91
CA CYS A 92 6.23 -33.37 10.60
C CYS A 92 7.10 -32.84 9.46
N HIS A 93 8.20 -32.12 9.77
CA HIS A 93 9.06 -31.42 8.80
C HIS A 93 8.37 -30.40 7.86
N LYS A 94 7.04 -30.25 7.91
CA LYS A 94 6.25 -29.31 7.11
C LYS A 94 6.11 -27.93 7.76
N ALA A 95 6.15 -27.86 9.09
CA ALA A 95 5.99 -26.63 9.85
C ALA A 95 7.32 -25.93 10.12
N HIS A 96 7.38 -24.61 9.89
CA HIS A 96 8.59 -23.79 10.04
C HIS A 96 8.41 -22.68 11.07
N TYR A 97 9.51 -22.30 11.73
CA TYR A 97 9.53 -21.34 12.84
C TYR A 97 10.81 -20.50 12.86
N CYS A 98 10.70 -19.23 13.26
CA CYS A 98 11.85 -18.36 13.48
C CYS A 98 12.59 -18.72 14.78
N SER A 99 11.87 -19.27 15.77
CA SER A 99 12.39 -19.49 17.11
C SER A 99 11.71 -20.68 17.81
N LYS A 100 12.30 -21.15 18.93
CA LYS A 100 11.72 -22.24 19.72
C LYS A 100 10.47 -21.78 20.46
N GLU A 101 10.42 -20.51 20.85
CA GLU A 101 9.28 -19.89 21.51
C GLU A 101 8.03 -19.94 20.62
N HIS A 102 8.17 -19.57 19.34
CA HIS A 102 7.05 -19.66 18.38
C HIS A 102 6.65 -21.11 18.07
N GLN A 103 7.61 -22.05 18.06
CA GLN A 103 7.27 -23.47 17.92
C GLN A 103 6.42 -23.95 19.11
N SER A 104 6.82 -23.62 20.35
CA SER A 104 6.08 -24.01 21.55
C SER A 104 4.69 -23.37 21.61
N LEU A 105 4.56 -22.12 21.18
CA LEU A 105 3.28 -21.42 21.12
C LEU A 105 2.32 -22.11 20.13
N ASP A 106 2.77 -22.34 18.88
CA ASP A 106 1.97 -23.04 17.86
C ASP A 106 1.59 -24.47 18.30
N TRP A 107 2.52 -25.16 18.99
CA TRP A 107 2.28 -26.49 19.55
C TRP A 107 1.10 -26.50 20.54
N GLN A 108 1.02 -25.48 21.40
CA GLN A 108 -0.07 -25.33 22.37
C GLN A 108 -1.39 -24.91 21.71
N LEU A 109 -1.35 -24.10 20.64
CA LEU A 109 -2.53 -23.54 19.99
C LEU A 109 -3.24 -24.48 19.00
N GLY A 110 -2.64 -25.63 18.66
CA GLY A 110 -3.30 -26.61 17.79
C GLY A 110 -2.36 -27.45 16.94
N HIS A 111 -1.09 -27.06 16.80
CA HIS A 111 -0.16 -27.82 15.98
C HIS A 111 0.07 -29.23 16.53
N LYS A 112 -0.04 -29.46 17.85
CA LYS A 112 0.09 -30.80 18.43
C LYS A 112 -0.89 -31.83 17.83
N GLN A 113 -2.14 -31.43 17.59
CA GLN A 113 -3.16 -32.29 16.98
C GLN A 113 -2.96 -32.42 15.46
N ALA A 114 -2.70 -31.31 14.77
CA ALA A 114 -2.52 -31.29 13.32
C ALA A 114 -1.21 -31.95 12.84
N CYS A 115 -0.16 -31.95 13.67
CA CYS A 115 1.16 -32.48 13.33
C CYS A 115 1.16 -33.99 13.02
N ALA A 116 0.16 -34.73 13.52
CA ALA A 116 0.03 -36.17 13.30
C ALA A 116 -0.75 -36.55 12.03
N GLN A 117 -1.50 -35.62 11.43
CA GLN A 117 -2.32 -35.88 10.24
C GLN A 117 -1.52 -35.50 8.99
N THR A 118 -0.84 -36.48 8.38
CA THR A 118 0.10 -36.25 7.27
C THR A 118 -0.53 -36.15 5.88
N ASP A 119 -1.80 -36.53 5.71
CA ASP A 119 -2.26 -37.06 4.42
C ASP A 119 -3.25 -36.22 3.63
N ASN A 120 -3.81 -35.13 4.16
CA ASN A 120 -4.64 -34.25 3.31
C ASN A 120 -4.84 -32.87 3.93
N LEU A 121 -3.78 -32.09 3.93
CA LEU A 121 -3.92 -30.65 4.09
C LEU A 121 -3.22 -30.06 2.87
N ASP A 122 -4.05 -29.80 1.86
CA ASP A 122 -3.86 -28.64 1.00
C ASP A 122 -3.23 -27.54 1.85
N SER A 123 -2.13 -26.95 1.37
CA SER A 123 -1.14 -26.20 2.15
C SER A 123 -1.70 -24.88 2.69
N THR A 124 -2.79 -24.96 3.44
CA THR A 124 -3.49 -23.90 4.13
C THR A 124 -2.49 -23.36 5.14
N VAL A 125 -1.84 -22.30 4.69
CA VAL A 125 -1.03 -21.44 5.53
C VAL A 125 -1.90 -21.15 6.74
N PRO A 126 -1.46 -21.49 7.96
CA PRO A 126 -2.18 -21.10 9.16
C PRO A 126 -2.45 -19.62 9.06
N ASP A 127 -3.62 -19.16 9.49
CA ASP A 127 -3.90 -17.73 9.58
C ASP A 127 -2.80 -17.06 10.41
N HIS A 128 -1.80 -16.54 9.72
CA HIS A 128 -0.70 -15.83 10.31
C HIS A 128 -1.32 -14.48 10.62
N ASN A 129 -1.71 -14.29 11.88
CA ASN A 129 -2.13 -13.02 12.47
C ASN A 129 -1.18 -11.82 12.16
N PHE A 130 -0.07 -12.05 11.47
CA PHE A 130 0.89 -11.09 10.96
C PHE A 130 0.72 -10.73 9.47
N LEU A 131 0.20 -11.60 8.61
CA LEU A 131 -0.11 -11.29 7.21
C LEU A 131 -1.45 -10.55 7.10
N PHE A 132 -1.63 -9.77 6.05
CA PHE A 132 -2.93 -9.21 5.69
C PHE A 132 -3.69 -10.23 4.84
N PRO A 133 -5.03 -10.16 4.80
CA PRO A 133 -5.79 -10.95 3.85
C PRO A 133 -5.38 -10.59 2.42
N GLU A 134 -5.36 -11.58 1.54
CA GLU A 134 -4.99 -11.41 0.15
C GLU A 134 -6.20 -10.95 -0.67
N PHE A 135 -6.00 -9.94 -1.50
CA PHE A 135 -7.00 -9.39 -2.42
C PHE A 135 -6.35 -9.07 -3.75
N GLU A 136 -7.12 -9.18 -4.82
CA GLU A 136 -6.75 -8.63 -6.13
C GLU A 136 -7.15 -7.16 -6.19
N ILE A 137 -6.27 -6.32 -6.73
CA ILE A 137 -6.57 -4.91 -7.00
C ILE A 137 -7.10 -4.82 -8.43
N VAL A 138 -8.39 -4.54 -8.57
CA VAL A 138 -8.99 -4.23 -9.85
C VAL A 138 -8.60 -2.81 -10.25
N ILE A 139 -8.06 -2.65 -11.46
CA ILE A 139 -7.60 -1.36 -11.99
C ILE A 139 -8.63 -0.87 -12.99
N GLU A 140 -9.23 0.28 -12.70
CA GLU A 140 -10.18 0.96 -13.56
C GLU A 140 -9.68 2.37 -13.89
N THR A 141 -10.05 2.87 -15.06
CA THR A 141 -9.73 4.24 -15.45
C THR A 141 -10.65 5.21 -14.71
N GLU A 142 -10.05 6.21 -14.08
CA GLU A 142 -10.81 7.30 -13.47
C GLU A 142 -11.48 8.14 -14.57
N ASP A 143 -12.81 8.27 -14.52
CA ASP A 143 -13.54 9.12 -15.47
C ASP A 143 -13.11 10.59 -15.31
N GLU A 144 -12.78 11.22 -16.43
CA GLU A 144 -12.45 12.65 -16.45
C GLU A 144 -13.71 13.47 -16.19
N ILE A 145 -13.80 14.07 -15.00
CA ILE A 145 -14.81 15.09 -14.70
C ILE A 145 -14.50 16.27 -15.63
N MET A 146 -15.33 16.51 -16.66
CA MET A 146 -15.41 17.84 -17.26
C MET A 146 -15.84 18.79 -16.13
N PRO A 147 -15.03 19.79 -15.74
CA PRO A 147 -15.46 20.70 -14.70
C PRO A 147 -16.68 21.45 -15.19
N GLU A 148 -17.87 21.13 -14.63
CA GLU A 148 -18.96 22.09 -14.62
C GLU A 148 -18.40 23.38 -14.01
N VAL A 149 -18.63 24.47 -14.73
CA VAL A 149 -18.08 25.79 -14.48
C VAL A 149 -18.39 26.17 -13.03
N VAL A 150 -17.42 26.01 -12.14
CA VAL A 150 -17.56 26.51 -10.77
C VAL A 150 -17.54 28.03 -10.90
N GLU A 151 -18.71 28.64 -10.73
CA GLU A 151 -18.87 30.09 -10.78
C GLU A 151 -17.83 30.74 -9.86
N ARG A 152 -17.17 31.75 -10.41
CA ARG A 152 -16.26 32.61 -9.66
C ARG A 152 -17.13 33.47 -8.76
N ASP A 153 -17.32 33.06 -7.52
CA ASP A 153 -17.86 33.96 -6.50
C ASP A 153 -16.76 34.95 -6.12
N ASP A 154 -16.95 36.18 -6.63
CA ASP A 154 -16.18 37.38 -6.34
C ASP A 154 -16.28 37.74 -4.85
N GLU A 155 -15.18 38.23 -4.29
CA GLU A 155 -15.10 38.78 -2.94
C GLU A 155 -16.02 40.01 -2.79
N SER A 156 -16.70 40.14 -1.65
CA SER A 156 -17.10 41.46 -1.14
C SER A 156 -16.76 41.58 0.33
N GLU A 157 -15.83 42.51 0.59
CA GLU A 157 -15.37 43.00 1.89
C GLU A 157 -16.52 43.52 2.77
N ILE A 158 -16.43 43.31 4.09
CA ILE A 158 -17.01 44.22 5.08
C ILE A 158 -16.00 44.40 6.23
N ILE A 159 -15.51 45.63 6.37
CA ILE A 159 -14.65 46.12 7.46
C ILE A 159 -15.50 46.40 8.71
N GLY A 160 -15.03 45.98 9.88
CA GLY A 160 -15.52 46.40 11.19
C GLY A 160 -14.45 46.29 12.28
N SER A 161 -13.94 47.45 12.71
CA SER A 161 -12.90 47.71 13.72
C SER A 161 -13.21 47.20 15.14
N MET A 162 -12.28 46.51 15.82
CA MET A 162 -11.63 46.91 17.10
C MET A 162 -10.87 45.74 17.80
N GLY A 163 -9.54 45.69 17.68
CA GLY A 163 -8.70 44.91 18.63
C GLY A 163 -7.36 44.41 18.12
N GLU A 164 -6.39 45.31 17.92
CA GLU A 164 -5.02 45.05 17.42
C GLU A 164 -4.15 44.24 18.42
N ALA A 165 -4.39 42.94 18.52
CA ALA A 165 -3.41 41.92 18.94
C ALA A 165 -3.99 40.50 18.83
N HIS A 166 -5.32 40.37 18.84
CA HIS A 166 -6.01 39.07 18.77
C HIS A 166 -6.76 38.87 17.43
N GLU A 167 -7.08 39.95 16.71
CA GLU A 167 -7.77 39.91 15.42
C GLU A 167 -6.91 39.31 14.29
N GLU A 168 -5.62 39.67 14.19
CA GLU A 168 -4.73 39.07 13.18
C GLU A 168 -4.54 37.57 13.40
N GLU A 169 -4.42 37.14 14.67
CA GLU A 169 -4.34 35.72 15.02
C GLU A 169 -5.66 35.00 14.73
N LEU A 170 -6.82 35.56 15.11
CA LEU A 170 -8.15 35.01 14.82
C LEU A 170 -8.43 34.93 13.31
N GLU A 171 -8.08 35.96 12.55
CA GLU A 171 -8.22 35.96 11.09
C GLU A 171 -7.29 34.93 10.43
N SER A 172 -6.05 34.82 10.92
CA SER A 172 -5.12 33.81 10.42
C SER A 172 -5.65 32.40 10.69
N MET A 173 -6.26 32.17 11.85
CA MET A 173 -6.91 30.91 12.21
C MET A 173 -8.13 30.63 11.32
N ALA A 174 -9.03 31.60 11.12
CA ALA A 174 -10.20 31.45 10.24
C ALA A 174 -9.81 31.23 8.76
N LYS A 175 -8.74 31.89 8.28
CA LYS A 175 -8.20 31.69 6.93
C LYS A 175 -7.52 30.31 6.78
N LEU A 176 -6.93 29.77 7.83
CA LEU A 176 -6.36 28.41 7.83
C LEU A 176 -7.45 27.35 7.84
N GLU A 177 -8.48 27.50 8.68
CA GLU A 177 -9.64 26.61 8.74
C GLU A 177 -10.38 26.57 7.40
N SER A 178 -10.66 27.72 6.79
CA SER A 178 -11.31 27.78 5.48
C SER A 178 -10.48 27.17 4.34
N LYS A 179 -9.14 27.22 4.41
CA LYS A 179 -8.25 26.54 3.45
C LYS A 179 -8.23 25.03 3.66
N GLU A 180 -8.16 24.58 4.92
CA GLU A 180 -8.21 23.16 5.26
C GLU A 180 -9.55 22.55 4.86
N ASP A 181 -10.65 23.25 5.11
CA ASP A 181 -11.98 22.86 4.65
C ASP A 181 -12.06 22.78 3.13
N LYS A 182 -11.51 23.76 2.39
CA LYS A 182 -11.45 23.70 0.92
C LYS A 182 -10.67 22.49 0.42
N ILE A 183 -9.55 22.14 1.05
CA ILE A 183 -8.75 20.95 0.70
C ILE A 183 -9.54 19.68 0.98
N PHE A 184 -10.16 19.59 2.15
CA PHE A 184 -10.95 18.43 2.56
C PHE A 184 -12.21 18.25 1.68
N GLN A 185 -12.90 19.34 1.32
CA GLN A 185 -14.04 19.29 0.41
C GLN A 185 -13.61 18.82 -0.98
N LYS A 186 -12.50 19.35 -1.53
CA LYS A 186 -11.96 18.85 -2.81
C LYS A 186 -11.65 17.35 -2.76
N PHE A 187 -11.04 16.89 -1.67
CA PHE A 187 -10.78 15.47 -1.43
C PHE A 187 -12.09 14.67 -1.42
N LYS A 188 -13.09 15.13 -0.66
CA LYS A 188 -14.39 14.48 -0.52
C LYS A 188 -15.18 14.42 -1.82
N THR A 189 -15.27 15.52 -2.57
CA THR A 189 -15.95 15.59 -3.86
C THR A 189 -15.31 14.66 -4.89
N LYS A 190 -13.99 14.53 -4.87
CA LYS A 190 -13.30 13.65 -5.80
C LYS A 190 -13.54 12.17 -5.47
N ILE A 191 -13.53 11.82 -4.19
CA ILE A 191 -13.71 10.43 -3.71
C ILE A 191 -15.17 10.02 -3.67
N SER A 192 -16.12 10.96 -3.61
CA SER A 192 -17.55 10.61 -3.62
C SER A 192 -17.99 9.89 -4.89
N LEU A 193 -17.23 10.00 -5.98
CA LEU A 193 -17.47 9.24 -7.21
C LEU A 193 -17.15 7.76 -7.03
N GLU A 194 -16.06 7.45 -6.34
CA GLU A 194 -15.64 6.07 -6.07
C GLU A 194 -15.16 5.93 -4.62
N PRO A 195 -16.09 5.76 -3.66
CA PRO A 195 -15.75 5.73 -2.24
C PRO A 195 -15.01 4.44 -1.83
N GLU A 196 -15.05 3.38 -2.64
CA GLU A 196 -14.32 2.13 -2.37
C GLU A 196 -12.86 2.20 -2.85
N GLN A 197 -12.46 3.28 -3.51
CA GLN A 197 -11.11 3.47 -4.03
C GLN A 197 -10.04 3.34 -2.93
N ILE A 198 -9.19 2.30 -3.06
CA ILE A 198 -8.05 2.07 -2.16
C ILE A 198 -6.73 2.67 -2.65
N LEU A 199 -6.64 2.98 -3.94
CA LEU A 199 -5.41 3.44 -4.60
C LEU A 199 -5.73 4.37 -5.76
N ARG A 200 -4.96 5.44 -5.90
CA ARG A 200 -5.01 6.35 -7.05
C ARG A 200 -3.66 6.40 -7.72
N TYR A 201 -3.57 5.84 -8.92
CA TYR A 201 -2.34 5.83 -9.70
C TYR A 201 -2.28 7.03 -10.64
N GLY A 202 -1.13 7.68 -10.70
CA GLY A 202 -0.92 8.82 -11.57
C GLY A 202 0.52 9.29 -11.52
N ARG A 203 1.34 8.85 -12.46
CA ARG A 203 2.75 9.22 -12.45
C ARG A 203 2.94 10.66 -12.92
N GLY A 204 3.52 11.50 -12.07
CA GLY A 204 3.81 12.90 -12.34
C GLY A 204 2.62 13.85 -12.14
N ILE A 205 1.46 13.35 -11.71
CA ILE A 205 0.31 14.22 -11.37
C ILE A 205 0.44 14.76 -9.94
N ALA A 206 -0.36 15.77 -9.61
CA ALA A 206 -0.45 16.26 -8.24
C ALA A 206 -1.21 15.26 -7.34
N PRO A 207 -0.71 14.93 -6.14
CA PRO A 207 -1.44 14.11 -5.17
C PRO A 207 -2.68 14.84 -4.65
N LEU A 208 -3.70 14.07 -4.29
CA LEU A 208 -4.91 14.55 -3.62
C LEU A 208 -4.76 14.39 -2.10
N TRP A 209 -4.75 15.50 -1.38
CA TRP A 209 -4.48 15.55 0.07
C TRP A 209 -5.75 15.74 0.89
N ILE A 210 -5.78 15.17 2.10
CA ILE A 210 -6.88 15.31 3.08
C ILE A 210 -6.74 16.59 3.91
N SER A 211 -5.51 17.04 4.14
CA SER A 211 -5.19 18.20 4.97
C SER A 211 -4.08 19.01 4.32
N GLY A 212 -4.06 20.32 4.58
CA GLY A 212 -2.95 21.20 4.24
C GLY A 212 -1.69 20.96 5.09
N LYS A 213 -1.80 20.20 6.18
CA LYS A 213 -0.69 19.89 7.08
C LYS A 213 0.10 18.67 6.58
N ASN A 214 1.40 18.64 6.85
CA ASN A 214 2.31 17.53 6.50
C ASN A 214 2.38 17.18 5.00
N ILE A 215 2.06 18.12 4.11
CA ILE A 215 2.28 17.96 2.67
C ILE A 215 3.78 18.10 2.40
N PRO A 216 4.47 17.05 1.92
CA PRO A 216 5.89 17.11 1.63
C PRO A 216 6.15 18.13 0.51
N GLN A 217 7.09 19.04 0.76
CA GLN A 217 7.58 19.96 -0.26
C GLN A 217 8.66 19.27 -1.11
N GLU A 218 8.97 19.83 -2.28
CA GLU A 218 9.98 19.25 -3.18
C GLU A 218 11.35 19.06 -2.48
N LYS A 219 11.70 19.95 -1.56
CA LYS A 219 12.91 19.89 -0.74
C LYS A 219 12.92 18.74 0.29
N ASP A 220 11.75 18.28 0.72
CA ASP A 220 11.60 17.21 1.72
C ASP A 220 11.68 15.83 1.06
N ILE A 221 11.52 15.77 -0.26
CA ILE A 221 11.59 14.54 -1.04
C ILE A 221 13.07 14.25 -1.38
N PRO A 222 13.67 13.18 -0.83
CA PRO A 222 15.06 12.89 -1.09
C PRO A 222 15.28 12.55 -2.57
N VAL A 223 16.39 13.03 -3.12
CA VAL A 223 16.81 12.68 -4.49
C VAL A 223 16.99 11.17 -4.64
N CYS A 224 16.85 10.68 -5.87
CA CYS A 224 17.19 9.31 -6.19
C CYS A 224 18.71 9.12 -6.05
N PRO A 225 19.19 7.94 -5.61
CA PRO A 225 20.61 7.62 -5.62
C PRO A 225 21.32 7.75 -6.99
N CYS A 226 20.59 7.78 -8.10
CA CYS A 226 21.14 8.07 -9.43
C CYS A 226 21.30 9.58 -9.73
N GLY A 227 20.91 10.46 -8.80
CA GLY A 227 20.94 11.92 -8.96
C GLY A 227 19.63 12.54 -9.46
N ALA A 228 18.72 11.76 -10.05
CA ALA A 228 17.45 12.28 -10.54
C ALA A 228 16.47 12.62 -9.41
N LYS A 229 15.56 13.57 -9.67
CA LYS A 229 14.43 13.89 -8.79
C LYS A 229 13.44 12.71 -8.73
N ARG A 230 12.63 12.68 -7.67
CA ARG A 230 11.51 11.73 -7.57
C ARG A 230 10.21 12.43 -7.92
N LEU A 231 9.40 11.76 -8.72
CA LEU A 231 8.07 12.20 -9.10
C LEU A 231 7.03 11.42 -8.29
N PHE A 232 5.88 12.04 -8.07
CA PHE A 232 4.73 11.31 -7.56
C PHE A 232 4.39 10.16 -8.51
N GLU A 233 4.04 9.01 -7.94
CA GLU A 233 3.70 7.81 -8.70
C GLU A 233 2.25 7.38 -8.46
N PHE A 234 1.90 7.21 -7.19
CA PHE A 234 0.55 6.85 -6.77
C PHE A 234 0.36 7.21 -5.30
N GLN A 235 -0.90 7.25 -4.88
CA GLN A 235 -1.27 7.37 -3.48
C GLN A 235 -2.14 6.21 -3.01
N VAL A 236 -1.93 5.79 -1.78
CA VAL A 236 -2.79 4.81 -1.08
C VAL A 236 -3.80 5.57 -0.25
N MET A 237 -5.06 5.22 -0.43
CA MET A 237 -6.21 5.85 0.21
C MET A 237 -6.42 5.26 1.62
N PRO A 238 -7.07 5.99 2.53
CA PRO A 238 -7.35 5.49 3.88
C PRO A 238 -8.35 4.32 3.84
N GLN A 239 -9.18 4.24 2.80
CA GLN A 239 -10.16 3.18 2.59
C GLN A 239 -9.56 1.77 2.61
N LEU A 240 -8.27 1.63 2.22
CA LEU A 240 -7.58 0.35 2.29
C LEU A 240 -7.58 -0.25 3.72
N LEU A 241 -7.53 0.59 4.75
CA LEU A 241 -7.49 0.17 6.15
C LEU A 241 -8.68 -0.73 6.53
N ASN A 242 -9.85 -0.49 5.95
CA ASN A 242 -11.07 -1.27 6.19
C ASN A 242 -10.93 -2.73 5.76
N TYR A 243 -10.11 -3.00 4.73
CA TYR A 243 -9.91 -4.35 4.19
C TYR A 243 -8.78 -5.11 4.89
N LEU A 244 -7.85 -4.41 5.56
CA LEU A 244 -6.68 -5.04 6.19
C LEU A 244 -7.01 -5.84 7.45
N LYS A 245 -8.24 -5.74 7.98
CA LYS A 245 -8.67 -6.36 9.24
C LYS A 245 -7.64 -6.15 10.36
N ALA A 246 -7.02 -4.96 10.38
CA ALA A 246 -5.90 -4.62 11.25
C ALA A 246 -6.32 -4.11 12.63
N ASP A 247 -7.64 -4.05 12.89
CA ASP A 247 -8.21 -3.60 14.15
C ASP A 247 -7.97 -4.62 15.27
N ARG A 248 -6.86 -4.42 15.96
CA ARG A 248 -6.64 -4.94 17.31
C ARG A 248 -6.69 -3.76 18.26
N LEU A 249 -7.55 -3.85 19.29
CA LEU A 249 -7.68 -2.88 20.38
C LEU A 249 -6.30 -2.30 20.77
N GLY A 250 -6.04 -1.06 20.35
CA GLY A 250 -4.85 -0.27 20.70
C GLY A 250 -3.59 -0.44 19.84
N ARG A 251 -3.61 -1.17 18.71
CA ARG A 251 -2.42 -1.41 17.86
C ARG A 251 -2.68 -1.47 16.34
N SER A 252 -3.45 -0.54 15.80
CA SER A 252 -3.72 -0.46 14.35
C SER A 252 -2.68 0.40 13.62
N VAL A 253 -2.45 0.06 12.34
CA VAL A 253 -1.74 0.95 11.41
C VAL A 253 -2.76 1.96 10.91
N ASP A 254 -2.42 3.24 10.90
CA ASP A 254 -3.33 4.31 10.51
C ASP A 254 -2.60 5.34 9.61
N TRP A 255 -3.29 5.85 8.60
CA TRP A 255 -2.82 6.90 7.72
C TRP A 255 -3.99 7.64 7.06
N GLY A 256 -3.78 8.93 6.78
CA GLY A 256 -4.68 9.70 5.92
C GLY A 256 -4.43 9.38 4.44
N VAL A 257 -3.26 9.77 3.91
CA VAL A 257 -2.85 9.48 2.53
C VAL A 257 -1.39 9.06 2.54
N LEU A 258 -1.07 7.95 1.89
CA LEU A 258 0.33 7.57 1.65
C LEU A 258 0.70 7.93 0.21
N ALA A 259 1.46 9.00 0.02
CA ALA A 259 1.99 9.37 -1.29
C ALA A 259 3.33 8.67 -1.56
N VAL A 260 3.42 7.95 -2.67
CA VAL A 260 4.64 7.24 -3.09
C VAL A 260 5.32 8.03 -4.21
N PHE A 261 6.60 8.34 -3.99
CA PHE A 261 7.44 9.03 -4.96
C PHE A 261 8.53 8.10 -5.50
N THR A 262 8.66 8.01 -6.82
CA THR A 262 9.67 7.16 -7.48
C THR A 262 10.59 7.98 -8.38
N CYS A 263 11.74 7.41 -8.74
CA CYS A 263 12.71 8.08 -9.61
C CYS A 263 12.10 8.47 -10.97
N ALA A 264 12.28 9.74 -11.38
CA ALA A 264 11.87 10.24 -12.69
C ALA A 264 12.49 9.42 -13.84
N GLU A 265 13.77 9.10 -13.70
CA GLU A 265 14.53 8.34 -14.69
C GLU A 265 14.36 6.84 -14.56
N SER A 266 13.69 6.34 -13.54
CA SER A 266 13.60 4.91 -13.19
C SER A 266 14.87 4.09 -13.47
N SER A 267 16.07 4.64 -13.23
CA SER A 267 17.33 3.99 -13.61
C SER A 267 17.55 2.68 -12.84
N LYS A 268 18.18 1.69 -13.49
CA LYS A 268 18.63 0.48 -12.79
C LYS A 268 19.66 0.87 -11.74
N ARG A 269 19.55 0.24 -10.57
CA ARG A 269 20.56 0.31 -9.52
C ARG A 269 21.42 -0.94 -9.60
#